data_AF-A0A7V0MFF8-F1
#
_entry.id   AF-A0A7V0MFF8-F1
#
_cell.length_a   1.000
_cell.length_b   1.000
_cell.length_c   1.000
_cell.angle_alpha   90.00
_cell.angle_beta   90.00
_cell.angle_gamma   90.00
#
_symmetry.space_group_name_H-M   'P 1'
#
loop_
_entity.id
_entity.type
_entity.pdbx_description
1 polymer ?
#
loop_
_entity_poly.entity_id
_entity_poly.type
_entity_poly.pdbx_seq_one_letter_code
_entity_poly.pdbx_strand_id
1 'polypeptide(L)'
;MFDLYEILEEKDFIEIAKKQRDGLKRKFEATHDQGYMKAYRQLSGLVREYAKKREYCVPFIRSDCELGFHEFSNIDDAKTYRLDARKERLMNYV
;
A
#
# COMPACT_ATOMS: atom_id res chain seq x y z
N MET A 1 -1.72 6.69 20.53
CA MET A 1 -0.72 5.76 19.95
C MET A 1 -0.86 5.93 18.45
N PHE A 2 0.03 6.70 17.82
CA PHE A 2 -0.04 6.90 16.37
C PHE A 2 0.33 5.55 15.75
N ASP A 3 -0.61 4.91 15.06
CA ASP A 3 -0.25 3.85 14.13
C ASP A 3 0.74 4.48 13.15
N LEU A 4 2.02 4.14 13.28
CA LEU A 4 3.06 4.61 12.37
C LEU A 4 2.76 3.98 11.00
N TYR A 5 2.14 4.76 10.12
CA TYR A 5 2.01 4.44 8.72
C TYR A 5 2.99 5.29 7.92
N GLU A 6 3.78 4.63 7.08
CA GLU A 6 4.66 5.31 6.13
C GLU A 6 3.88 5.51 4.83
N ILE A 7 3.73 6.77 4.41
CA ILE A 7 3.10 7.11 3.14
C ILE A 7 4.05 6.69 2.00
N LEU A 8 3.52 5.93 1.06
CA LEU A 8 4.28 5.39 -0.06
C LEU A 8 4.10 6.23 -1.32
N GLU A 9 5.11 6.28 -2.17
CA GLU A 9 4.89 6.65 -3.57
C GLU A 9 4.13 5.52 -4.28
N GLU A 10 3.40 5.86 -5.34
CA GLU A 10 2.65 4.87 -6.13
C GLU A 10 3.55 3.73 -6.63
N LYS A 11 4.76 4.07 -7.07
CA LYS A 11 5.74 3.08 -7.54
C LYS A 11 6.11 2.08 -6.43
N ASP A 12 6.39 2.59 -5.23
CA ASP A 12 6.79 1.76 -4.09
C ASP A 12 5.64 0.87 -3.64
N PHE A 13 4.42 1.41 -3.58
CA PHE A 13 3.22 0.64 -3.27
C PHE A 13 3.03 -0.55 -4.23
N ILE A 14 3.15 -0.31 -5.54
CA ILE A 14 3.01 -1.37 -6.55
C ILE A 14 4.15 -2.38 -6.44
N GLU A 15 5.38 -1.94 -6.19
CA GLU A 15 6.54 -2.82 -6.06
C GLU A 15 6.44 -3.72 -4.82
N ILE A 16 6.09 -3.16 -3.66
CA ILE A 16 5.90 -3.90 -2.41
C ILE A 16 4.74 -4.87 -2.57
N ALA A 17 3.62 -4.43 -3.15
CA ALA A 17 2.47 -5.30 -3.38
C ALA A 17 2.82 -6.49 -4.27
N LYS A 18 3.63 -6.27 -5.32
CA LYS A 18 4.12 -7.35 -6.19
C LYS A 18 5.00 -8.33 -5.42
N LYS A 19 5.97 -7.84 -4.65
CA LYS A 19 6.86 -8.67 -3.82
C LYS A 19 6.07 -9.51 -2.80
N GLN A 20 5.09 -8.91 -2.11
CA GLN A 20 4.25 -9.61 -1.16
C GLN A 20 3.39 -10.69 -1.84
N ARG A 21 2.78 -10.37 -3.00
CA ARG A 21 2.02 -11.36 -3.79
C ARG A 21 2.86 -12.55 -4.22
N ASP A 22 4.06 -12.29 -4.75
CA ASP A 22 4.98 -13.35 -5.18
C ASP A 22 5.42 -14.21 -3.99
N GLY A 23 5.69 -13.59 -2.83
CA GLY A 23 6.00 -14.29 -1.59
C GLY A 23 4.86 -15.18 -1.10
N LEU A 24 3.62 -14.67 -1.12
CA LEU A 24 2.42 -15.43 -0.74
C LEU A 24 2.19 -16.62 -1.67
N LYS A 25 2.37 -16.43 -2.98
CA LYS A 25 2.24 -17.51 -3.97
C LYS A 25 3.26 -18.62 -3.73
N ARG A 26 4.54 -18.26 -3.50
CA ARG A 26 5.60 -19.25 -3.17
C ARG A 26 5.31 -20.00 -1.87
N LYS A 27 4.84 -19.31 -0.82
CA LYS A 27 4.47 -19.95 0.45
C LYS A 27 3.30 -20.91 0.26
N PHE A 28 2.31 -20.54 -0.55
CA PHE A 28 1.21 -21.43 -0.94
C PHE A 28 1.73 -22.66 -1.69
N GLU A 29 2.59 -22.50 -2.70
CA GLU A 29 3.16 -23.63 -3.46
C GLU A 29 3.96 -24.58 -2.56
N ALA A 30 4.66 -24.06 -1.55
CA ALA A 30 5.44 -24.86 -0.62
C ALA A 30 4.59 -25.59 0.45
N THR A 31 3.53 -24.96 0.96
CA THR A 31 2.77 -25.45 2.12
C THR A 31 1.38 -25.98 1.80
N HIS A 32 0.84 -25.63 0.62
CA HIS A 32 -0.56 -25.81 0.22
C HIS A 32 -1.59 -25.20 1.19
N ASP A 33 -1.15 -24.30 2.08
CA ASP A 33 -2.00 -23.63 3.05
C ASP A 33 -2.88 -22.57 2.37
N GLN A 34 -4.20 -22.78 2.45
CA GLN A 34 -5.20 -21.90 1.86
C GLN A 34 -5.20 -20.48 2.46
N GLY A 35 -4.64 -20.29 3.66
CA GLY A 35 -4.44 -18.98 4.28
C GLY A 35 -3.59 -18.06 3.41
N TYR A 36 -2.52 -18.56 2.81
CA TYR A 36 -1.69 -17.76 1.88
C TYR A 36 -2.43 -17.40 0.60
N MET A 37 -3.27 -18.30 0.08
CA MET A 37 -4.08 -18.00 -1.10
C MET A 37 -5.18 -16.98 -0.81
N LYS A 38 -5.76 -17.01 0.41
CA LYS A 38 -6.71 -15.98 0.87
C LYS A 38 -6.04 -14.61 0.97
N ALA A 39 -4.87 -14.54 1.60
CA ALA A 39 -4.09 -13.31 1.69
C ALA A 39 -3.68 -12.77 0.31
N TYR A 40 -3.28 -13.65 -0.61
CA TYR A 40 -2.96 -13.26 -1.99
C TYR A 40 -4.15 -12.61 -2.71
N ARG A 41 -5.35 -13.17 -2.55
CA ARG A 41 -6.58 -12.62 -3.13
C ARG A 41 -6.95 -11.28 -2.51
N GLN A 42 -6.81 -11.13 -1.19
CA GLN A 42 -7.05 -9.87 -0.49
C GLN A 42 -6.12 -8.76 -1.00
N LEU A 43 -4.82 -9.04 -1.06
CA LEU A 43 -3.84 -8.08 -1.56
C LEU A 43 -4.07 -7.73 -3.04
N SER A 44 -4.44 -8.72 -3.87
CA SER A 44 -4.79 -8.46 -5.28
C SER A 44 -6.03 -7.58 -5.41
N GLY A 45 -7.03 -7.77 -4.55
CA GLY A 45 -8.21 -6.92 -4.48
C GLY A 45 -7.87 -5.50 -4.08
N LEU A 46 -7.05 -5.33 -3.04
CA LEU A 46 -6.59 -4.02 -2.55
C LEU A 46 -5.88 -3.22 -3.65
N VAL A 47 -4.94 -3.84 -4.36
CA VAL A 47 -4.23 -3.19 -5.48
C VAL A 47 -5.19 -2.80 -6.61
N ARG A 48 -6.19 -3.64 -6.90
CA ARG A 48 -7.19 -3.35 -7.93
C ARG A 48 -8.09 -2.17 -7.54
N GLU A 49 -8.51 -2.09 -6.28
CA GLU A 49 -9.31 -0.98 -5.78
C GLU A 49 -8.51 0.33 -5.80
N TYR A 50 -7.24 0.28 -5.37
CA TYR A 50 -6.33 1.42 -5.50
C TYR A 50 -6.23 1.91 -6.94
N ALA A 51 -6.02 1.01 -7.90
CA ALA A 51 -5.88 1.37 -9.32
C ALA A 51 -7.12 2.09 -9.88
N LYS A 52 -8.33 1.73 -9.43
CA LYS A 52 -9.58 2.39 -9.85
C LYS A 52 -9.73 3.81 -9.30
N LYS A 53 -9.22 4.04 -8.09
CA LYS A 53 -9.38 5.31 -7.36
C LYS A 53 -8.07 6.05 -7.16
N ARG A 54 -7.05 5.77 -7.98
CA ARG A 54 -5.68 6.23 -7.76
C ARG A 54 -5.56 7.74 -7.57
N GLU A 55 -6.44 8.54 -8.15
CA GLU A 55 -6.38 10.00 -8.06
C GLU A 55 -6.92 10.54 -6.73
N TYR A 56 -7.75 9.74 -6.06
CA TYR A 56 -8.39 10.04 -4.77
C TYR A 56 -7.67 9.37 -3.60
N CYS A 57 -6.73 8.47 -3.87
CA CYS A 57 -6.15 7.61 -2.84
C CYS A 57 -4.68 7.92 -2.56
N VAL A 58 -4.26 7.88 -1.30
CA VAL A 58 -2.84 7.97 -0.92
C VAL A 58 -2.42 6.62 -0.33
N PRO A 59 -1.50 5.89 -0.97
CA PRO A 59 -1.07 4.59 -0.48
C PRO A 59 -0.15 4.74 0.73
N PHE A 60 -0.20 3.76 1.63
CA PHE A 60 0.65 3.70 2.81
C PHE A 60 0.98 2.24 3.16
N ILE A 61 1.98 2.06 4.02
CA ILE A 61 2.29 0.80 4.69
C ILE A 61 2.25 0.99 6.21
N ARG A 62 1.61 0.06 6.90
CA ARG A 62 1.54 0.05 8.37
C ARG A 62 2.78 -0.63 8.95
N SER A 63 2.99 -0.44 10.26
CA SER A 63 4.11 -1.04 11.00
C SER A 63 4.16 -2.58 10.99
N ASP A 64 3.02 -3.25 10.75
CA ASP A 64 2.90 -4.69 10.55
C ASP A 64 3.15 -5.13 9.09
N CYS A 65 3.66 -4.22 8.25
CA CYS A 65 3.87 -4.38 6.82
C CYS A 65 2.59 -4.57 5.98
N GLU A 66 1.41 -4.26 6.54
CA GLU A 66 0.17 -4.27 5.76
C GLU A 66 0.07 -3.05 4.85
N LEU A 67 -0.21 -3.30 3.58
CA LEU A 67 -0.45 -2.26 2.58
C LEU A 67 -1.89 -1.75 2.67
N GLY A 68 -2.03 -0.43 2.59
CA GLY A 68 -3.32 0.24 2.60
C GLY A 68 -3.31 1.48 1.72
N PHE A 69 -4.46 2.12 1.62
CA PHE A 69 -4.57 3.46 1.06
C PHE A 69 -5.65 4.26 1.79
N HIS A 70 -5.46 5.56 1.89
CA HIS A 70 -6.47 6.49 2.37
C HIS A 70 -7.19 7.09 1.18
N GLU A 71 -8.52 6.94 1.16
CA GLU A 71 -9.39 7.51 0.15
C GLU A 71 -9.89 8.88 0.61
N PHE A 72 -9.71 9.89 -0.24
CA PHE A 72 -10.20 11.24 -0.03
C PHE A 72 -11.46 11.47 -0.88
N SER A 73 -12.35 12.34 -0.40
CA SER A 73 -13.59 12.69 -1.13
C SER A 73 -13.34 13.57 -2.36
N ASN A 74 -12.17 14.22 -2.44
CA ASN A 74 -11.78 15.03 -3.58
C ASN A 74 -10.30 14.77 -3.96
N ILE A 75 -9.96 15.08 -5.22
CA ILE A 75 -8.62 14.86 -5.77
C ILE A 75 -7.61 15.87 -5.20
N ASP A 76 -8.04 17.09 -4.92
CA ASP A 76 -7.13 18.17 -4.54
C ASP A 76 -6.57 17.99 -3.11
N ASP A 77 -7.36 17.44 -2.19
CA ASP A 77 -6.94 17.02 -0.86
C ASP A 77 -5.94 15.87 -0.97
N ALA A 78 -6.23 14.86 -1.80
CA ALA A 78 -5.30 13.75 -2.03
C ALA A 78 -3.96 14.26 -2.61
N LYS A 79 -3.99 15.22 -3.55
CA LYS A 79 -2.78 15.84 -4.10
C LYS A 79 -2.03 16.65 -3.05
N THR A 80 -2.72 17.47 -2.27
CA THR A 80 -2.13 18.31 -1.22
C THR A 80 -1.45 17.42 -0.17
N TYR A 81 -2.14 16.38 0.27
CA TYR A 81 -1.60 15.42 1.23
C TYR A 81 -0.36 14.69 0.70
N ARG A 82 -0.34 14.28 -0.58
CA ARG A 82 0.87 13.69 -1.21
C ARG A 82 2.03 14.66 -1.23
N LEU A 83 1.77 15.93 -1.54
CA LEU A 83 2.81 16.96 -1.58
C LEU A 83 3.41 17.18 -0.19
N ASP A 84 2.57 17.27 0.83
CA ASP A 84 3.03 17.50 2.19
C ASP A 84 3.75 16.27 2.76
N ALA A 85 3.24 15.06 2.53
CA ALA A 85 3.92 13.81 2.86
C ALA A 85 5.31 13.72 2.20
N ARG A 86 5.41 14.13 0.93
CA ARG A 86 6.70 14.16 0.20
C ARG A 86 7.66 15.20 0.79
N LYS A 87 7.17 16.37 1.20
CA LYS A 87 7.99 17.38 1.89
C LYS A 87 8.48 16.86 3.23
N GLU A 88 7.63 16.21 4.03
CA GLU A 88 8.03 15.62 5.31
C GLU A 88 9.10 14.55 5.12
N ARG A 89 8.97 13.68 4.12
CA ARG A 89 10.01 12.70 3.78
C ARG A 89 11.34 13.36 3.39
N LEU A 90 11.30 14.44 2.60
CA LEU A 90 12.52 15.18 2.22
C LEU A 90 13.18 15.87 3.42
N MET A 91 12.39 16.44 4.33
CA MET A 91 12.88 17.12 5.53
C MET A 91 13.47 16.14 6.57
N ASN A 92 12.92 14.92 6.66
CA ASN A 92 13.41 13.86 7.55
C ASN A 92 14.66 13.12 7.02
N TYR A 93 15.10 13.42 5.79
CA TYR A 93 16.29 12.83 5.15
C TYR A 93 17.55 13.69 5.29
N VAL A 94 17.54 14.71 6.16
CA VAL A 94 18.68 15.60 6.46
C VAL A 94 19.35 15.21 7.77
#